data_AF-E4Q3X0-F1
#
_entry.id   AF-E4Q3X0-F1
#
_cell.length_a   1.000
_cell.length_b   1.000
_cell.length_c   1.000
_cell.angle_alpha   90.00
_cell.angle_beta   90.00
_cell.angle_gamma   90.00
#
_symmetry.space_group_name_H-M   'P 1'
#
loop_
_entity.id
_entity.type
_entity.pdbx_description
1 polymer ?
#
loop_
_entity_poly.entity_id
_entity_poly.type
_entity_poly.pdbx_seq_one_letter_code
_entity_poly.pdbx_strand_id
1 'polypeptide(L)'
;MVNRVVPTIKLYDYLIVPIQIELDDTTVEAMQEQILNEIDEKRIKGLIIDVSMVEIIDSYISYTLTETAAMAKMMGCNTVICGIQPTVALTLAQNGG
;
A
#
# COMPACT_ATOMS: atom_id res chain seq x y z
N MET A 1 20.05 -4.69 -0.79
CA MET A 1 19.39 -4.60 0.52
C MET A 1 18.05 -3.95 0.27
N VAL A 2 16.93 -4.59 0.61
CA VAL A 2 15.60 -3.96 0.44
C VAL A 2 15.53 -2.76 1.38
N ASN A 3 15.31 -1.57 0.83
CA ASN A 3 15.13 -0.36 1.63
C ASN A 3 13.82 -0.48 2.39
N ARG A 4 13.85 -0.34 3.72
CA ARG A 4 12.63 -0.38 4.53
C ARG A 4 12.23 1.04 4.87
N VAL A 5 11.12 1.49 4.29
CA VAL A 5 10.56 2.83 4.50
C VAL A 5 9.30 2.80 5.36
N VAL A 6 8.58 1.67 5.39
CA VAL A 6 7.40 1.48 6.24
C VAL A 6 7.51 0.22 7.12
N PRO A 7 6.90 0.22 8.31
CA PRO A 7 6.80 -0.99 9.11
C PRO A 7 5.90 -2.03 8.41
N THR A 8 6.28 -3.31 8.50
CA THR A 8 5.50 -4.43 7.97
C THR A 8 5.33 -5.53 9.01
N ILE A 9 4.12 -6.04 9.11
CA ILE A 9 3.75 -7.11 10.05
C ILE A 9 3.24 -8.29 9.23
N LYS A 10 3.94 -9.43 9.30
CA LYS A 10 3.44 -10.68 8.73
C LYS A 10 2.58 -11.41 9.76
N LEU A 11 1.34 -11.70 9.41
CA LEU A 11 0.43 -12.50 10.21
C LEU A 11 -0.14 -13.63 9.35
N TYR A 12 0.31 -14.86 9.58
CA TYR A 12 0.04 -16.00 8.68
C TYR A 12 0.44 -15.66 7.22
N ASP A 13 -0.50 -15.83 6.28
CA ASP A 13 -0.32 -15.53 4.86
C ASP A 13 -0.68 -14.07 4.53
N TYR A 14 -0.80 -13.20 5.54
CA TYR A 14 -1.14 -11.79 5.38
C TYR A 14 0.05 -10.88 5.70
N LEU A 15 0.14 -9.78 4.96
CA LEU A 15 1.04 -8.66 5.23
C LEU A 15 0.21 -7.44 5.61
N ILE A 16 0.50 -6.85 6.75
CA ILE A 16 -0.16 -5.64 7.24
C ILE A 16 0.87 -4.50 7.22
N VAL A 17 0.48 -3.40 6.58
CA VAL A 17 1.31 -2.21 6.36
C VAL A 17 0.59 -1.00 6.95
N PRO A 18 0.81 -0.66 8.22
CA PRO A 18 0.30 0.57 8.79
C PRO A 18 1.16 1.75 8.34
N ILE A 19 0.56 2.71 7.65
CA ILE A 19 1.24 3.93 7.22
C ILE A 19 1.15 4.95 8.35
N GLN A 20 2.29 5.21 9.00
CA GLN A 20 2.41 6.11 10.17
C GLN A 20 3.29 7.33 9.88
N ILE A 21 3.67 7.51 8.61
CA ILE A 21 4.53 8.58 8.13
C ILE A 21 3.76 9.41 7.11
N GLU A 22 4.18 10.66 6.92
CA GLU A 22 3.76 11.43 5.76
C GLU A 22 4.25 10.71 4.49
N LEU A 23 3.34 10.53 3.54
CA LEU A 23 3.69 9.99 2.24
C LEU A 23 4.00 11.15 1.29
N ASP A 24 5.18 11.08 0.69
CA ASP A 24 5.54 11.82 -0.51
C ASP A 24 5.80 10.84 -1.67
N ASP A 25 6.04 11.37 -2.86
CA ASP A 25 6.27 10.60 -4.08
C ASP A 25 7.40 9.57 -3.91
N THR A 26 8.50 9.96 -3.27
CA THR A 26 9.66 9.08 -3.08
C THR A 26 9.37 7.96 -2.09
N THR A 27 8.65 8.28 -1.02
CA THR A 27 8.31 7.33 0.04
C THR A 27 7.28 6.32 -0.44
N VAL A 28 6.29 6.74 -1.25
CA VAL A 28 5.27 5.83 -1.78
C VAL A 28 5.85 4.87 -2.82
N GLU A 29 6.79 5.31 -3.65
CA GLU A 29 7.55 4.45 -4.59
C GLU A 29 8.39 3.41 -3.84
N ALA A 30 9.18 3.85 -2.86
CA ALA A 30 10.00 2.94 -2.06
C ALA A 30 9.14 1.95 -1.26
N MET A 31 7.97 2.38 -0.80
CA MET A 31 7.00 1.51 -0.13
C MET A 31 6.47 0.45 -1.08
N GLN A 32 6.10 0.82 -2.32
CA GLN A 32 5.66 -0.13 -3.33
C GLN A 32 6.73 -1.19 -3.58
N GLU A 33 7.98 -0.79 -3.81
CA GLU A 33 9.10 -1.72 -4.01
C GLU A 33 9.27 -2.66 -2.81
N GLN A 34 9.24 -2.10 -1.58
CA GLN A 34 9.33 -2.89 -0.36
C GLN A 34 8.18 -3.92 -0.26
N ILE A 35 6.94 -3.50 -0.49
CA ILE A 35 5.75 -4.37 -0.39
C ILE A 35 5.82 -5.50 -1.41
N LEU A 36 6.11 -5.21 -2.68
CA LEU A 36 6.16 -6.22 -3.73
C LEU A 36 7.26 -7.25 -3.47
N ASN A 37 8.45 -6.80 -3.04
CA ASN A 37 9.52 -7.70 -2.62
C ASN A 37 9.09 -8.59 -1.45
N GLU A 38 8.41 -8.03 -0.44
CA GLU A 38 7.92 -8.81 0.70
C GLU A 38 6.82 -9.81 0.31
N ILE A 39 5.96 -9.48 -0.65
CA ILE A 39 4.95 -10.40 -1.17
C ILE A 39 5.61 -11.63 -1.80
N ASP A 40 6.61 -11.43 -2.65
CA ASP A 40 7.35 -12.51 -3.32
C ASP A 40 8.13 -13.36 -2.31
N GLU A 41 9.02 -12.72 -1.54
CA GLU A 41 9.92 -13.42 -0.61
C GLU A 41 9.16 -14.22 0.45
N LYS A 42 8.04 -13.67 0.96
CA LYS A 42 7.30 -14.26 2.09
C LYS A 42 6.06 -15.03 1.67
N ARG A 43 5.78 -15.13 0.37
CA ARG A 43 4.62 -15.79 -0.25
C ARG A 43 3.29 -15.34 0.35
N ILE A 44 3.09 -14.03 0.37
CA ILE A 44 1.90 -13.40 0.94
C ILE A 44 0.69 -13.61 0.00
N LYS A 45 -0.48 -13.90 0.58
CA LYS A 45 -1.75 -14.06 -0.15
C LYS A 45 -2.74 -12.92 0.10
N GLY A 46 -2.56 -12.15 1.17
CA GLY A 46 -3.37 -10.99 1.48
C GLY A 46 -2.54 -9.80 1.94
N LEU A 47 -2.81 -8.62 1.38
CA LEU A 47 -2.18 -7.36 1.76
C LEU A 47 -3.22 -6.43 2.38
N ILE A 48 -2.89 -5.86 3.53
CA ILE A 48 -3.67 -4.81 4.18
C ILE A 48 -2.80 -3.57 4.25
N ILE A 49 -3.24 -2.50 3.58
CA ILE A 49 -2.63 -1.17 3.67
C ILE A 49 -3.55 -0.30 4.51
N ASP A 50 -3.10 0.07 5.71
CA ASP A 50 -3.86 0.93 6.62
C ASP A 50 -3.36 2.37 6.47
N VAL A 51 -4.23 3.22 5.93
CA VAL A 51 -3.99 4.65 5.70
C VAL A 51 -4.69 5.55 6.71
N SER A 52 -5.10 5.03 7.87
CA SER A 52 -5.86 5.79 8.88
C SER A 52 -5.14 7.04 9.41
N MET A 53 -3.80 7.06 9.40
CA MET A 53 -2.98 8.20 9.82
C MET A 53 -2.51 9.08 8.65
N VAL A 54 -2.95 8.78 7.42
CA VAL A 54 -2.63 9.59 6.24
C VAL A 54 -3.69 10.67 6.10
N GLU A 55 -3.30 11.93 6.34
CA GLU A 55 -4.21 13.07 6.29
C GLU A 55 -4.55 13.51 4.86
N ILE A 56 -3.57 13.41 3.96
CA ILE A 56 -3.67 13.88 2.57
C ILE A 56 -3.17 12.78 1.64
N ILE A 57 -3.99 12.44 0.65
CA ILE A 57 -3.60 11.62 -0.49
C ILE A 57 -3.90 12.42 -1.73
N ASP A 58 -2.85 12.73 -2.50
CA ASP A 58 -2.99 13.35 -3.80
C ASP A 58 -3.16 12.30 -4.91
N SER A 59 -3.19 12.75 -6.15
CA SER A 59 -3.36 11.87 -7.30
C SER A 59 -2.20 10.90 -7.50
N TYR A 60 -0.95 11.28 -7.16
CA TYR A 60 0.21 10.41 -7.35
C TYR A 60 0.22 9.29 -6.33
N ILE A 61 0.07 9.62 -5.05
CA ILE A 61 -0.04 8.64 -3.96
C ILE A 61 -1.23 7.71 -4.22
N SER A 62 -2.37 8.26 -4.63
CA SER A 62 -3.57 7.49 -5.02
C SER A 62 -3.28 6.51 -6.16
N TYR A 63 -2.59 6.96 -7.20
CA TYR A 63 -2.21 6.13 -8.34
C TYR A 63 -1.28 5.00 -7.88
N THR A 64 -0.20 5.33 -7.16
CA THR A 64 0.80 4.36 -6.73
C THR A 64 0.22 3.31 -5.78
N LEU A 65 -0.70 3.68 -4.87
CA LEU A 65 -1.42 2.71 -4.04
C LEU A 65 -2.30 1.76 -4.86
N THR A 66 -3.01 2.29 -5.86
CA THR A 66 -3.86 1.49 -6.75
C THR A 66 -3.03 0.55 -7.63
N GLU A 67 -1.92 1.05 -8.17
CA GLU A 67 -0.97 0.29 -8.96
C GLU A 67 -0.33 -0.83 -8.11
N THR A 68 0.06 -0.52 -6.86
CA THR A 68 0.57 -1.51 -5.90
C THR A 68 -0.45 -2.62 -5.67
N ALA A 69 -1.72 -2.28 -5.50
CA ALA A 69 -2.80 -3.26 -5.33
C ALA A 69 -2.98 -4.13 -6.60
N ALA A 70 -2.89 -3.55 -7.79
CA ALA A 70 -2.96 -4.27 -9.05
C ALA A 70 -1.78 -5.24 -9.23
N MET A 71 -0.56 -4.79 -8.94
CA MET A 71 0.65 -5.62 -9.00
C MET A 71 0.59 -6.76 -7.97
N ALA A 72 0.21 -6.48 -6.73
CA ALA A 72 -0.02 -7.51 -5.72
C ALA A 72 -1.02 -8.58 -6.21
N LYS A 73 -2.12 -8.16 -6.85
CA LYS A 73 -3.11 -9.08 -7.43
C LYS A 73 -2.53 -9.95 -8.54
N MET A 74 -1.68 -9.40 -9.41
CA MET A 74 -0.96 -10.17 -10.44
C MET A 74 -0.04 -11.23 -9.82
N MET A 75 0.48 -10.98 -8.61
CA MET A 75 1.27 -11.93 -7.83
C MET A 75 0.43 -12.93 -7.03
N GLY A 76 -0.91 -12.90 -7.15
CA GLY A 76 -1.82 -13.77 -6.40
C GLY A 76 -2.11 -13.30 -4.97
N CYS A 77 -1.78 -12.05 -4.63
CA CYS A 77 -2.04 -11.43 -3.34
C CYS A 77 -3.22 -10.45 -3.44
N ASN A 78 -4.31 -10.72 -2.70
CA ASN A 78 -5.46 -9.82 -2.67
C ASN A 78 -5.22 -8.65 -1.72
N THR A 79 -5.47 -7.43 -2.18
CA THR A 79 -5.19 -6.21 -1.41
C THR A 79 -6.47 -5.56 -0.88
N VAL A 80 -6.42 -5.09 0.36
CA VAL A 80 -7.42 -4.21 0.97
C VAL A 80 -6.72 -2.94 1.43
N ILE A 81 -7.27 -1.79 1.03
CA ILE A 81 -6.88 -0.48 1.56
C ILE A 81 -7.95 -0.07 2.58
N CYS A 82 -7.57 0.17 3.82
CA CYS A 82 -8.47 0.53 4.92
C CYS A 82 -8.04 1.83 5.61
N GLY A 83 -8.90 2.38 6.46
CA GLY A 83 -8.61 3.65 7.16
C GLY A 83 -8.75 4.89 6.29
N ILE A 84 -9.36 4.79 5.11
CA ILE A 84 -9.55 5.92 4.19
C ILE A 84 -10.44 6.98 4.86
N GLN A 85 -9.89 8.18 5.09
CA GLN A 85 -10.70 9.32 5.54
C GLN A 85 -11.69 9.75 4.44
N PRO A 86 -12.90 10.22 4.78
CA PRO A 86 -13.90 10.63 3.79
C PRO A 86 -13.41 11.67 2.78
N THR A 87 -12.52 12.57 3.20
CA THR A 87 -11.89 13.61 2.37
C THR A 87 -11.01 13.04 1.26
N VAL A 88 -10.44 11.86 1.49
CA VAL A 88 -9.50 11.17 0.60
C VAL A 88 -10.18 10.13 -0.29
N ALA A 89 -11.33 9.61 0.13
CA ALA A 89 -12.07 8.58 -0.59
C ALA A 89 -12.45 8.99 -2.02
N LEU A 90 -12.74 10.27 -2.26
CA LEU A 90 -13.09 10.78 -3.59
C LEU A 90 -11.91 10.67 -4.58
N THR A 91 -10.71 11.05 -4.17
CA THR A 91 -9.50 11.00 -5.00
C THR A 91 -9.17 9.56 -5.39
N LEU A 92 -9.23 8.63 -4.43
CA LEU A 92 -8.99 7.19 -4.69
C LEU A 92 -10.04 6.61 -5.66
N ALA A 93 -11.32 6.97 -5.50
CA ALA A 93 -12.40 6.46 -6.34
C ALA A 93 -12.33 6.97 -7.79
N GLN A 94 -11.82 8.20 -8.00
CA GLN A 94 -11.72 8.81 -9.33
C GLN A 94 -10.58 8.20 -10.18
N ASN A 95 -9.52 7.72 -9.53
CA ASN A 95 -8.33 7.20 -10.21
C ASN A 95 -8.31 5.66 -10.34
N GLY A 96 -9.22 4.95 -9.67
CA GLY A 96 -9.29 3.49 -9.63
C GLY A 96 -9.98 2.81 -10.83
N GLY A 97 -9.89 3.40 -12.02
CA GLY A 97 -10.44 2.85 -13.28
C GLY A 97 -9.59 1.74 -13.88
#